data_AF-A0A3D0X285-F1
#
_entry.id   AF-A0A3D0X285-F1
#
_cell.length_a   1.000
_cell.length_b   1.000
_cell.length_c   1.000
_cell.angle_alpha   90.00
_cell.angle_beta   90.00
_cell.angle_gamma   90.00
#
_symmetry.space_group_name_H-M   'P 1'
#
loop_
_entity.id
_entity.type
_entity.pdbx_description
1 polymer ?
#
loop_
_entity_poly.entity_id
_entity_poly.type
_entity_poly.pdbx_seq_one_letter_code
_entity_poly.pdbx_strand_id
1 'polypeptide(L)'
;MKKCIAFVLSLFVMAFATVCFAAESYQMTYEANNFTEELKNDQAFSETFTTPYGPLKFQIRKLWQSSSDNRLHFMAWLNDKKITDEHFPKVDYGYTFRVIKNISTSEQFYVLQSIERACLFGYVPSANKLVVYIDSQNYAHEAGAYPYIVALKNGDLVLAFEKAGNRRRYQFTWDSKANWFGYSDLGMGWTSVRKDKQ
;
A
#
# COMPACT_ATOMS: atom_id res chain seq x y z
N MET A 1 -42.79 37.54 -35.56
CA MET A 1 -41.67 36.58 -35.33
C MET A 1 -40.45 37.22 -34.65
N LYS A 2 -40.61 38.07 -33.63
CA LYS A 2 -39.47 38.64 -32.85
C LYS A 2 -39.55 38.38 -31.34
N LYS A 3 -40.63 37.77 -30.84
CA LYS A 3 -40.84 37.52 -29.40
C LYS A 3 -40.55 36.07 -28.96
N CYS A 4 -40.43 35.13 -29.89
CA CYS A 4 -40.13 33.72 -29.56
C CYS A 4 -38.63 33.39 -29.52
N ILE A 5 -37.78 34.23 -30.13
CA ILE A 5 -36.33 33.98 -30.19
C ILE A 5 -35.64 34.32 -28.85
N ALA A 6 -36.14 35.33 -28.12
CA ALA A 6 -35.57 35.71 -26.83
C ALA A 6 -35.79 34.66 -25.74
N PHE A 7 -36.94 33.96 -25.76
CA PHE A 7 -37.27 32.95 -24.75
C PHE A 7 -36.46 31.65 -24.89
N VAL A 8 -36.10 31.29 -26.13
CA VAL A 8 -35.26 30.12 -26.41
C VAL A 8 -33.79 30.40 -26.10
N LEU A 9 -33.30 31.63 -26.30
CA LEU A 9 -31.94 32.00 -25.90
C LEU A 9 -31.77 32.05 -24.37
N SER A 10 -32.76 32.53 -23.61
CA SER A 10 -32.68 32.53 -22.14
C SER A 10 -32.72 31.13 -21.53
N LEU A 11 -33.38 30.17 -22.18
CA LEU A 11 -33.37 28.76 -21.77
C LEU A 11 -32.05 28.06 -22.10
N PHE A 12 -31.35 28.48 -23.16
CA PHE A 12 -30.03 27.96 -23.49
C PHE A 12 -28.93 28.49 -22.54
N VAL A 13 -29.02 29.72 -22.05
CA VAL A 13 -28.01 30.27 -21.12
C VAL A 13 -28.09 29.64 -19.72
N MET A 14 -29.27 29.19 -19.28
CA MET A 14 -29.40 28.45 -18.01
C MET A 14 -29.02 26.96 -18.11
N ALA A 15 -28.95 26.39 -19.31
CA ALA A 15 -28.53 25.00 -19.50
C ALA A 15 -27.00 24.79 -19.46
N PHE A 16 -26.21 25.88 -19.48
CA PHE A 16 -24.75 25.81 -19.40
C PHE A 16 -24.16 26.15 -18.01
N ALA A 17 -24.98 26.47 -17.02
CA ALA A 17 -24.49 26.91 -15.70
C ALA A 17 -24.41 25.81 -14.62
N THR A 18 -24.84 24.58 -14.89
CA THR A 18 -24.88 23.52 -13.87
C THR A 18 -24.42 22.17 -14.39
N VAL A 19 -23.18 22.07 -14.86
CA VAL A 19 -22.45 20.80 -14.86
C VAL A 19 -20.97 21.04 -14.58
N CYS A 20 -20.65 21.61 -13.42
CA CYS A 20 -19.34 21.43 -12.80
C CYS A 20 -19.51 20.74 -11.45
N PHE A 21 -20.14 19.58 -11.48
CA PHE A 21 -19.68 18.51 -10.60
C PHE A 21 -18.81 17.62 -11.47
N ALA A 22 -17.53 17.96 -11.54
CA ALA A 22 -16.54 16.90 -11.69
C ALA A 22 -16.77 16.01 -10.46
N ALA A 23 -17.56 14.95 -10.62
CA ALA A 23 -17.29 13.76 -9.87
C ALA A 23 -15.84 13.45 -10.26
N GLU A 24 -14.89 13.82 -9.41
CA GLU A 24 -13.55 13.28 -9.47
C GLU A 24 -13.77 11.77 -9.36
N SER A 25 -13.90 11.11 -10.51
CA SER A 25 -13.85 9.67 -10.60
C SER A 25 -12.40 9.35 -10.27
N TYR A 26 -12.10 9.32 -8.97
CA TYR A 26 -10.82 8.86 -8.48
C TYR A 26 -10.60 7.49 -9.09
N GLN A 27 -9.66 7.41 -10.04
CA GLN A 27 -9.33 6.17 -10.67
C GLN A 27 -8.58 5.37 -9.61
N MET A 28 -9.30 4.45 -8.96
CA MET A 28 -8.73 3.52 -8.00
C MET A 28 -7.53 2.86 -8.66
N THR A 29 -6.34 3.13 -8.13
CA THR A 29 -5.09 2.59 -8.68
C THR A 29 -4.66 1.35 -7.91
N TYR A 30 -4.92 1.34 -6.60
CA TYR A 30 -4.61 0.22 -5.72
C TYR A 30 -5.82 -0.24 -4.89
N GLU A 31 -5.97 -1.54 -4.74
CA GLU A 31 -6.87 -2.19 -3.77
C GLU A 31 -6.06 -2.84 -2.66
N ALA A 32 -6.52 -2.75 -1.41
CA ALA A 32 -5.84 -3.37 -0.27
C ALA A 32 -6.67 -4.44 0.43
N ASN A 33 -6.07 -5.60 0.65
CA ASN A 33 -6.57 -6.64 1.55
C ASN A 33 -5.69 -6.69 2.80
N ASN A 34 -6.30 -6.45 3.96
CA ASN A 34 -5.62 -6.43 5.25
C ASN A 34 -5.66 -7.82 5.90
N PHE A 35 -4.51 -8.33 6.33
CA PHE A 35 -4.41 -9.58 7.09
C PHE A 35 -3.75 -9.30 8.43
N THR A 36 -4.46 -9.55 9.53
CA THR A 36 -3.88 -9.48 10.87
C THR A 36 -4.11 -10.83 11.53
N GLU A 37 -3.05 -11.62 11.65
CA GLU A 37 -3.12 -12.93 12.30
C GLU A 37 -2.38 -12.89 13.63
N GLU A 38 -3.08 -13.21 14.72
CA GLU A 38 -2.50 -13.31 16.06
C GLU A 38 -1.79 -14.66 16.24
N LEU A 39 -0.64 -14.82 15.58
CA LEU A 39 0.15 -16.05 15.67
C LEU A 39 0.62 -16.30 17.11
N LYS A 40 0.30 -17.48 17.65
CA LYS A 40 0.96 -18.02 18.84
C LYS A 40 2.37 -18.50 18.49
N ASN A 41 3.15 -18.80 19.50
CA ASN A 41 4.53 -19.22 19.28
C ASN A 41 4.58 -20.57 18.54
N ASP A 42 5.52 -20.67 17.61
CA ASP A 42 5.73 -21.76 16.65
C ASP A 42 4.59 -22.02 15.66
N GLN A 43 3.53 -21.21 15.68
CA GLN A 43 2.49 -21.26 14.66
C GLN A 43 2.94 -20.61 13.36
N ALA A 44 2.52 -21.22 12.25
CA ALA A 44 2.69 -20.72 10.91
C ALA A 44 1.33 -20.40 10.28
N PHE A 45 1.26 -19.27 9.61
CA PHE A 45 0.21 -18.90 8.68
C PHE A 45 0.73 -19.09 7.25
N SER A 46 -0.13 -19.51 6.32
CA SER A 46 0.24 -19.64 4.91
C SER A 46 -0.91 -19.22 4.01
N GLU A 47 -0.58 -18.45 2.98
CA GLU A 47 -1.55 -17.92 2.00
C GLU A 47 -0.97 -18.08 0.60
N THR A 48 -1.83 -18.32 -0.40
CA THR A 48 -1.39 -18.43 -1.80
C THR A 48 -2.10 -17.39 -2.65
N PHE A 49 -1.30 -16.57 -3.33
CA PHE A 49 -1.75 -15.50 -4.20
C PHE A 49 -1.62 -15.92 -5.66
N THR A 50 -2.65 -15.67 -6.45
CA THR A 50 -2.55 -15.81 -7.92
C THR A 50 -1.94 -14.54 -8.48
N THR A 51 -0.73 -14.62 -9.03
CA THR A 51 -0.02 -13.48 -9.64
C THR A 51 0.13 -13.67 -11.15
N PRO A 52 0.45 -12.61 -11.92
CA PRO A 52 0.77 -12.74 -13.35
C PRO A 52 1.92 -13.71 -13.66
N TYR A 53 2.75 -14.04 -12.66
CA TYR A 53 3.94 -14.90 -12.80
C TYR A 53 3.70 -16.35 -12.30
N GLY A 54 2.48 -16.64 -11.83
CA GLY A 54 2.08 -17.92 -11.26
C GLY A 54 1.67 -17.83 -9.78
N PRO A 55 1.28 -18.97 -9.16
CA PRO A 55 1.00 -19.05 -7.74
C PRO A 55 2.20 -18.64 -6.89
N LEU A 56 2.01 -17.60 -6.08
CA LEU A 56 2.95 -17.13 -5.09
C LEU A 56 2.43 -17.52 -3.70
N LYS A 57 3.09 -18.47 -3.05
CA LYS A 57 2.77 -18.92 -1.70
C LYS A 57 3.64 -18.20 -0.68
N PHE A 58 3.02 -17.61 0.32
CA PHE A 58 3.70 -17.05 1.49
C PHE A 58 3.50 -17.95 2.71
N GLN A 59 4.52 -18.02 3.56
CA GLN A 59 4.43 -18.58 4.89
C GLN A 59 5.08 -17.62 5.88
N ILE A 60 4.36 -17.33 6.96
CA ILE A 60 4.84 -16.49 8.06
C ILE A 60 4.76 -17.32 9.33
N ARG A 61 5.86 -17.43 10.07
CA ARG A 61 5.94 -18.19 11.32
C ARG A 61 6.45 -17.32 12.46
N LYS A 62 5.82 -17.41 13.63
CA LYS A 62 6.33 -16.82 14.86
C LYS A 62 7.23 -17.82 15.58
N LEU A 63 8.48 -17.48 15.85
CA LEU A 63 9.44 -18.39 16.48
C LEU A 63 9.38 -18.27 18.02
N TRP A 64 9.26 -19.39 18.73
CA TRP A 64 9.23 -19.43 20.20
C TRP A 64 10.60 -19.18 20.85
N GLN A 65 11.64 -19.85 20.36
CA GLN A 65 12.99 -19.93 20.95
C GLN A 65 14.10 -19.71 19.91
N SER A 66 14.01 -18.64 19.13
CA SER A 66 15.18 -18.21 18.35
C SER A 66 16.25 -17.68 19.32
N SER A 67 17.48 -18.19 19.18
CA SER A 67 18.67 -17.71 19.90
C SER A 67 19.10 -16.31 19.46
N SER A 68 18.52 -15.80 18.37
CA SER A 68 18.66 -14.43 17.89
C SER A 68 17.38 -13.64 18.19
N ASP A 69 17.45 -12.32 18.28
CA ASP A 69 16.26 -11.46 18.42
C ASP A 69 15.23 -11.66 17.30
N ASN A 70 15.50 -12.47 16.28
CA ASN A 70 14.57 -12.82 15.22
C ASN A 70 13.38 -13.66 15.71
N ARG A 71 12.17 -13.12 15.63
CA ARG A 71 10.96 -13.83 16.07
C ARG A 71 9.90 -14.01 15.00
N LEU A 72 10.12 -13.46 13.80
CA LEU A 72 9.31 -13.75 12.63
C LEU A 72 10.17 -14.39 11.55
N HIS A 73 9.69 -15.48 10.96
CA HIS A 73 10.29 -16.14 9.81
C HIS A 73 9.33 -16.03 8.63
N PHE A 74 9.77 -15.43 7.54
CA PHE A 74 9.01 -15.23 6.32
C PHE A 74 9.63 -16.03 5.18
N MET A 75 8.82 -16.87 4.55
CA MET A 75 9.22 -17.63 3.37
C MET A 75 8.25 -17.38 2.24
N ALA A 76 8.76 -17.40 1.02
CA ALA A 76 7.94 -17.30 -0.18
C ALA A 76 8.39 -18.30 -1.25
N TRP A 77 7.43 -18.86 -1.96
CA TRP A 77 7.63 -19.74 -3.10
C TRP A 77 6.82 -19.24 -4.29
N LEU A 78 7.42 -19.21 -5.47
CA LEU A 78 6.74 -18.99 -6.75
C LEU A 78 6.80 -20.29 -7.55
N ASN A 79 5.64 -20.83 -7.95
CA ASN A 79 5.56 -22.12 -8.65
C ASN A 79 6.35 -23.22 -7.92
N ASP A 80 6.14 -23.33 -6.60
CA ASP A 80 6.83 -24.26 -5.68
C ASP A 80 8.36 -24.07 -5.53
N LYS A 81 8.96 -23.09 -6.22
CA LYS A 81 10.37 -22.73 -6.06
C LYS A 81 10.51 -21.66 -4.99
N LYS A 82 11.30 -21.92 -3.93
CA LYS A 82 11.57 -20.93 -2.88
C LYS A 82 12.31 -19.72 -3.47
N ILE A 83 11.79 -18.51 -3.23
CA ILE A 83 12.34 -17.25 -3.72
C ILE A 83 12.76 -16.29 -2.59
N THR A 84 12.33 -16.55 -1.35
CA THR A 84 12.67 -15.78 -0.15
C THR A 84 12.65 -16.66 1.09
N ASP A 85 13.56 -16.38 2.02
CA ASP A 85 13.71 -17.04 3.32
C ASP A 85 14.36 -16.04 4.29
N GLU A 86 13.55 -15.23 4.97
CA GLU A 86 13.98 -14.06 5.72
C GLU A 86 13.55 -14.10 7.18
N HIS A 87 14.38 -13.54 8.05
CA HIS A 87 14.14 -13.47 9.48
C HIS A 87 14.03 -12.01 9.91
N PHE A 88 12.99 -11.69 10.69
CA PHE A 88 12.78 -10.35 11.22
C PHE A 88 12.88 -10.32 12.74
N PRO A 89 13.43 -9.24 13.31
CA PRO A 89 13.60 -9.09 14.74
C PRO A 89 12.26 -9.08 15.48
N LYS A 90 12.30 -9.32 16.78
CA LYS A 90 11.19 -9.09 17.69
C LYS A 90 10.92 -7.59 17.71
N VAL A 91 9.66 -7.24 17.56
CA VAL A 91 9.15 -5.88 17.69
C VAL A 91 7.97 -5.90 18.65
N ASP A 92 7.79 -4.80 19.37
CA ASP A 92 6.62 -4.65 20.22
C ASP A 92 5.35 -4.59 19.37
N TYR A 93 4.27 -5.19 19.89
CA TYR A 93 2.98 -5.38 19.21
C TYR A 93 3.01 -6.22 17.91
N GLY A 94 4.17 -6.77 17.54
CA GLY A 94 4.31 -7.69 16.42
C GLY A 94 4.24 -7.05 15.04
N TYR A 95 3.91 -7.86 14.04
CA TYR A 95 3.87 -7.46 12.64
C TYR A 95 2.44 -7.56 12.08
N THR A 96 2.10 -6.64 11.19
CA THR A 96 0.90 -6.67 10.36
C THR A 96 1.28 -6.92 8.90
N PHE A 97 0.46 -7.67 8.19
CA PHE A 97 0.66 -7.99 6.78
C PHE A 97 -0.49 -7.43 5.92
N ARG A 98 -0.18 -6.84 4.77
CA ARG A 98 -1.19 -6.32 3.84
C ARG A 98 -0.79 -6.63 2.42
N VAL A 99 -1.77 -6.93 1.58
CA VAL A 99 -1.59 -7.08 0.13
C VAL A 99 -2.19 -5.86 -0.54
N ILE A 100 -1.44 -5.25 -1.44
CA ILE A 100 -1.83 -4.11 -2.25
C ILE A 100 -1.76 -4.53 -3.71
N LYS A 101 -2.89 -4.51 -4.42
CA LYS A 101 -2.97 -4.90 -5.83
C LYS A 101 -3.11 -3.66 -6.70
N ASN A 102 -2.26 -3.52 -7.72
CA ASN A 102 -2.46 -2.55 -8.79
C ASN A 102 -3.60 -3.04 -9.68
N ILE A 103 -4.68 -2.26 -9.80
CA ILE A 103 -5.88 -2.66 -10.52
C ILE A 103 -5.62 -2.80 -12.04
N SER A 104 -4.75 -1.95 -12.59
CA SER A 104 -4.50 -1.89 -14.03
C SER A 104 -3.63 -3.04 -14.54
N THR A 105 -2.64 -3.48 -13.76
CA THR A 105 -1.68 -4.51 -14.17
C THR A 105 -1.87 -5.84 -13.46
N SER A 106 -2.74 -5.90 -12.44
CA SER A 106 -2.83 -7.01 -11.49
C SER A 106 -1.53 -7.32 -10.72
N GLU A 107 -0.55 -6.42 -10.79
CA GLU A 107 0.68 -6.51 -10.00
C GLU A 107 0.33 -6.47 -8.51
N GLN A 108 0.96 -7.33 -7.72
CA GLN A 108 0.72 -7.39 -6.28
C GLN A 108 1.97 -6.98 -5.51
N PHE A 109 1.74 -6.13 -4.53
CA PHE A 109 2.71 -5.67 -3.57
C PHE A 109 2.30 -6.12 -2.19
N TYR A 110 3.28 -6.34 -1.35
CA TYR A 110 3.12 -6.92 -0.03
C TYR A 110 3.76 -5.99 0.99
N VAL A 111 2.99 -5.66 2.02
CA VAL A 111 3.43 -4.78 3.10
C VAL A 111 3.62 -5.62 4.34
N LEU A 112 4.83 -5.55 4.90
CA LEU A 112 5.12 -6.01 6.26
C LEU A 112 5.40 -4.80 7.13
N GLN A 113 4.64 -4.64 8.20
CA GLN A 113 4.65 -3.44 9.03
C GLN A 113 4.74 -3.79 10.51
N SER A 114 5.55 -3.04 11.27
CA SER A 114 5.55 -2.98 12.74
C SER A 114 5.37 -1.54 13.21
N ILE A 115 5.47 -1.30 14.51
CA ILE A 115 5.49 0.07 15.05
C ILE A 115 6.76 0.86 14.67
N GLU A 116 7.84 0.18 14.28
CA GLU A 116 9.14 0.82 14.01
C GLU A 116 9.45 0.92 12.51
N ARG A 117 8.88 0.03 11.69
CA ARG A 117 9.25 -0.09 10.28
C ARG A 117 8.09 -0.60 9.44
N ALA A 118 7.90 0.00 8.27
CA ALA A 118 7.03 -0.49 7.22
C ALA A 118 7.84 -0.74 5.95
N CYS A 119 7.72 -1.93 5.37
CA CYS A 119 8.34 -2.31 4.11
C CYS A 119 7.26 -2.73 3.12
N LEU A 120 7.31 -2.20 1.89
CA LEU A 120 6.56 -2.71 0.75
C LEU A 120 7.53 -3.40 -0.21
N PHE A 121 7.22 -4.64 -0.57
CA PHE A 121 8.00 -5.47 -1.45
C PHE A 121 7.11 -6.18 -2.48
N GLY A 122 7.71 -6.65 -3.56
CA GLY A 122 7.01 -7.42 -4.59
C GLY A 122 7.98 -8.25 -5.40
N TYR A 123 7.44 -9.12 -6.24
CA TYR A 123 8.25 -9.99 -7.09
C TYR A 123 8.83 -9.19 -8.27
N VAL A 124 10.12 -9.41 -8.54
CA VAL A 124 10.79 -8.84 -9.72
C VAL A 124 11.19 -10.01 -10.64
N PRO A 125 10.54 -10.18 -11.81
CA PRO A 125 10.81 -11.31 -12.70
C PRO A 125 12.25 -11.41 -13.18
N SER A 126 12.86 -10.27 -13.52
CA SER A 126 14.25 -10.22 -14.00
C SER A 126 15.27 -10.65 -12.94
N ALA A 127 14.95 -10.48 -11.66
CA ALA A 127 15.80 -10.89 -10.54
C ALA A 127 15.39 -12.23 -9.92
N ASN A 128 14.24 -12.77 -10.33
CA ASN A 128 13.60 -13.97 -9.79
C ASN A 128 13.58 -14.02 -8.24
N LYS A 129 13.24 -12.90 -7.61
CA LYS A 129 13.16 -12.77 -6.14
C LYS A 129 12.17 -11.69 -5.73
N LEU A 130 11.80 -11.68 -4.45
CA LEU A 130 11.13 -10.53 -3.85
C LEU A 130 12.15 -9.41 -3.64
N VAL A 131 11.75 -8.18 -3.95
CA VAL A 131 12.56 -6.98 -3.78
C VAL A 131 11.77 -5.96 -2.97
N VAL A 132 12.44 -5.31 -2.01
CA VAL A 132 11.89 -4.20 -1.25
C VAL A 132 11.89 -2.95 -2.12
N TYR A 133 10.72 -2.39 -2.38
CA TYR A 133 10.54 -1.16 -3.13
C TYR A 133 10.49 0.07 -2.24
N ILE A 134 9.80 -0.04 -1.09
CA ILE A 134 9.66 1.04 -0.12
C ILE A 134 10.09 0.49 1.23
N ASP A 135 11.01 1.19 1.87
CA ASP A 135 11.38 0.96 3.27
C ASP A 135 11.26 2.29 4.00
N SER A 136 10.38 2.34 5.00
CA SER A 136 10.15 3.54 5.81
C SER A 136 11.43 4.15 6.41
N GLN A 137 12.47 3.36 6.66
CA GLN A 137 13.73 3.83 7.21
C GLN A 137 14.50 4.75 6.24
N ASN A 138 14.17 4.71 4.95
CA ASN A 138 14.81 5.55 3.92
C ASN A 138 14.13 6.92 3.75
N TYR A 139 13.13 7.25 4.57
CA TYR A 139 12.36 8.49 4.46
C TYR A 139 12.46 9.32 5.73
N ALA A 140 12.56 10.65 5.59
CA ALA A 140 12.68 11.54 6.71
C ALA A 140 11.39 11.55 7.56
N HIS A 141 11.52 11.30 8.85
CA HIS A 141 10.41 11.27 9.80
C HIS A 141 10.87 11.69 11.19
N GLU A 142 9.91 12.04 12.05
CA GLU A 142 10.22 12.33 13.44
C GLU A 142 10.46 11.05 14.25
N ALA A 143 11.37 11.14 15.22
CA ALA A 143 11.55 10.07 16.21
C ALA A 143 10.21 9.75 16.91
N GLY A 144 9.91 8.46 17.00
CA GLY A 144 8.68 7.93 17.61
C GLY A 144 7.44 8.01 16.71
N ALA A 145 7.57 8.39 15.45
CA ALA A 145 6.45 8.33 14.50
C ALA A 145 6.23 6.90 13.98
N TYR A 146 4.98 6.45 13.97
CA TYR A 146 4.61 5.12 13.51
C TYR A 146 4.45 5.10 11.97
N PRO A 147 5.20 4.25 11.24
CA PRO A 147 5.11 4.19 9.79
C PRO A 147 3.94 3.30 9.33
N TYR A 148 3.22 3.75 8.30
CA TYR A 148 2.11 3.04 7.67
C TYR A 148 2.23 3.11 6.16
N ILE A 149 2.28 1.97 5.47
CA ILE A 149 2.15 1.93 4.00
C ILE A 149 0.74 1.47 3.64
N VAL A 150 -0.08 2.36 3.10
CA VAL A 150 -1.51 2.12 2.86
C VAL A 150 -1.93 2.57 1.47
N ALA A 151 -2.89 1.85 0.87
CA ALA A 151 -3.71 2.40 -0.20
C ALA A 151 -4.84 3.22 0.45
N LEU A 152 -4.99 4.47 0.01
CA LEU A 152 -6.05 5.37 0.42
C LEU A 152 -7.33 5.08 -0.37
N LYS A 153 -8.48 5.49 0.15
CA LYS A 153 -9.80 5.34 -0.51
C LYS A 153 -9.91 6.05 -1.87
N ASN A 154 -9.06 7.03 -2.12
CA ASN A 154 -8.95 7.72 -3.41
C ASN A 154 -8.04 6.97 -4.40
N GLY A 155 -7.51 5.80 -4.03
CA GLY A 155 -6.67 4.96 -4.86
C GLY A 155 -5.17 5.22 -4.73
N ASP A 156 -4.73 6.24 -3.98
CA ASP A 156 -3.31 6.57 -3.83
C ASP A 156 -2.57 5.61 -2.90
N LEU A 157 -1.34 5.27 -3.23
CA LEU A 157 -0.43 4.56 -2.33
C LEU A 157 0.42 5.57 -1.55
N VAL A 158 0.39 5.48 -0.22
CA VAL A 158 1.16 6.40 0.64
C VAL A 158 1.96 5.68 1.72
N LEU A 159 3.13 6.22 2.04
CA LEU A 159 3.83 6.01 3.31
C LEU A 159 3.49 7.19 4.22
N ALA A 160 2.82 6.92 5.33
CA ALA A 160 2.49 7.90 6.35
C ALA A 160 3.29 7.64 7.62
N PHE A 161 3.80 8.69 8.24
CA PHE A 161 4.38 8.66 9.57
C PHE A 161 3.40 9.33 10.52
N GLU A 162 2.84 8.58 11.47
CA GLU A 162 1.87 9.10 12.44
C GLU A 162 2.52 9.34 13.81
N LYS A 163 2.50 10.60 14.25
CA LYS A 163 2.76 11.01 15.63
C LYS A 163 1.72 12.04 16.05
N ALA A 164 1.40 12.11 17.34
CA ALA A 164 0.36 13.02 17.83
C ALA A 164 0.65 14.46 17.41
N GLY A 165 -0.22 15.05 16.58
CA GLY A 165 -0.10 16.43 16.09
C GLY A 165 0.84 16.63 14.90
N ASN A 166 1.80 15.72 14.65
CA ASN A 166 2.66 15.78 13.48
C ASN A 166 2.58 14.52 12.62
N ARG A 167 2.08 14.66 11.39
CA ARG A 167 1.95 13.57 10.44
C ARG A 167 2.54 14.00 9.10
N ARG A 168 3.49 13.20 8.61
CA ARG A 168 4.12 13.38 7.30
C ARG A 168 3.65 12.28 6.35
N ARG A 169 3.47 12.60 5.07
CA ARG A 169 3.09 11.63 4.04
C ARG A 169 4.01 11.72 2.83
N TYR A 170 4.28 10.57 2.24
CA TYR A 170 4.90 10.41 0.93
C TYR A 170 3.92 9.64 0.05
N GLN A 171 3.67 10.13 -1.16
CA GLN A 171 2.82 9.45 -2.15
C GLN A 171 3.67 8.77 -3.20
N PHE A 172 3.26 7.56 -3.58
CA PHE A 172 3.99 6.70 -4.50
C PHE A 172 3.19 6.46 -5.77
N THR A 173 3.90 6.45 -6.89
CA THR A 173 3.35 6.16 -8.20
C THR A 173 4.20 5.10 -8.86
N TRP A 174 3.55 4.02 -9.32
CA TRP A 174 4.23 2.96 -10.05
C TRP A 174 4.64 3.44 -11.44
N ASP A 175 5.92 3.33 -11.77
CA ASP A 175 6.45 3.50 -13.11
C ASP A 175 6.71 2.12 -13.73
N SER A 176 5.86 1.73 -14.67
CA SER A 176 5.97 0.45 -15.37
C SER A 176 7.19 0.36 -16.29
N LYS A 177 7.76 1.49 -16.74
CA LYS A 177 8.97 1.50 -17.56
C LYS A 177 10.21 1.25 -16.71
N ALA A 178 10.25 1.85 -15.52
CA ALA A 178 11.34 1.64 -14.57
C ALA A 178 11.17 0.35 -13.74
N ASN A 179 9.97 -0.23 -13.71
CA ASN A 179 9.59 -1.31 -12.80
C ASN A 179 9.89 -0.93 -11.33
N TRP A 180 9.56 0.31 -10.97
CA TRP A 180 9.88 0.90 -9.68
C TRP A 180 8.84 1.96 -9.28
N PHE A 181 8.86 2.38 -8.02
CA PHE A 181 8.02 3.49 -7.56
C PHE A 181 8.77 4.82 -7.60
N GLY A 182 8.19 5.80 -8.31
CA GLY A 182 8.48 7.21 -8.04
C GLY A 182 7.76 7.67 -6.77
N TYR A 183 8.23 8.75 -6.15
CA TYR A 183 7.56 9.31 -4.98
C TYR A 183 7.56 10.85 -4.94
N SER A 184 6.60 11.41 -4.21
CA SER A 184 6.54 12.83 -3.85
C SER A 184 6.40 12.99 -2.33
N ASP A 185 7.19 13.89 -1.73
CA ASP A 185 7.00 14.30 -0.33
C ASP A 185 5.84 15.29 -0.24
N LEU A 186 4.77 14.90 0.45
CA LEU A 186 3.58 15.72 0.63
C LEU A 186 3.68 16.64 1.87
N GLY A 187 4.78 16.59 2.60
CA GLY A 187 5.01 17.42 3.78
C GLY A 187 4.21 16.99 5.00
N MET A 188 4.10 17.91 5.96
CA MET A 188 3.48 17.71 7.28
C MET A 188 2.05 18.28 7.34
N GLY A 189 1.33 17.97 8.42
CA GLY A 189 0.00 18.55 8.70
C GLY A 189 -1.18 17.70 8.24
N TRP A 190 -0.92 16.46 7.82
CA TRP A 190 -1.96 15.57 7.35
C TRP A 190 -2.82 15.00 8.48
N THR A 191 -4.07 14.64 8.16
CA THR A 191 -4.94 13.84 9.02
C THR A 191 -4.39 12.43 9.21
N SER A 192 -4.91 11.70 10.20
CA SER A 192 -4.54 10.29 10.38
C SER A 192 -5.03 9.44 9.21
N VAL A 193 -4.17 8.57 8.69
CA VAL A 193 -4.52 7.61 7.63
C VAL A 193 -5.49 6.54 8.11
N ARG A 194 -5.73 6.40 9.43
CA ARG A 194 -6.70 5.44 9.97
C ARG A 194 -8.12 5.63 9.42
N LYS A 195 -8.50 6.86 9.07
CA LYS A 195 -9.82 7.19 8.52
C LYS A 195 -9.88 7.07 6.98
N ASP A 196 -8.72 7.21 6.35
CA ASP A 196 -8.59 7.41 4.90
C ASP A 196 -8.09 6.17 4.17
N LYS A 197 -7.49 5.20 4.89
CA LYS A 197 -7.07 3.92 4.33
C LYS A 197 -8.27 3.04 3.96
N GLN A 198 -8.04 2.18 2.98
CA GLN A 198 -8.93 1.06 2.64
C GLN A 198 -8.92 -0.02 3.73
#